data_AF-A0A2R6JCY7-F1
#
_entry.id   AF-A0A2R6JCY7-F1
#
_cell.length_a   1.000
_cell.length_b   1.000
_cell.length_c   1.000
_cell.angle_alpha   90.00
_cell.angle_beta   90.00
_cell.angle_gamma   90.00
#
_symmetry.space_group_name_H-M   'P 1'
#
loop_
_entity.id
_entity.type
_entity.pdbx_description
1 polymer ?
#
loop_
_entity_poly.entity_id
_entity_poly.type
_entity_poly.pdbx_seq_one_letter_code
_entity_poly.pdbx_strand_id
1 'polypeptide(L)' 'MSVAGLCEICEAASVENDCDRCGRVICAKHHDAETGYCTDCLSELGRQPADGGEPVDPTRPDGVDEYRF' A
#
# COMPACT_ATOMS: atom_id res chain seq x y z
N MET A 1 -18.24 -24.76 11.47
CA MET A 1 -18.54 -23.61 12.36
C MET A 1 -18.03 -22.37 11.65
N SER A 2 -18.92 -21.49 11.19
CA SER A 2 -18.54 -20.29 10.44
C SER A 2 -18.35 -19.15 11.42
N VAL A 3 -17.10 -18.79 11.70
CA VAL A 3 -16.79 -17.58 12.46
C VAL A 3 -17.22 -16.40 11.58
N ALA A 4 -18.12 -15.55 12.07
CA ALA A 4 -18.34 -14.26 11.44
C ALA A 4 -16.99 -13.53 11.49
N GLY A 5 -16.48 -13.14 10.32
CA GLY A 5 -15.20 -12.42 10.23
C GLY A 5 -15.30 -11.13 11.05
N LEU A 6 -14.42 -10.99 12.03
CA LEU A 6 -14.18 -9.71 12.68
C LEU A 6 -13.23 -8.91 11.79
N CYS A 7 -13.33 -7.58 11.86
CA CYS A 7 -12.44 -6.70 11.12
C CYS A 7 -10.99 -7.03 11.47
N GLU A 8 -10.16 -7.32 10.48
CA GLU A 8 -8.74 -7.70 10.68
C GLU A 8 -7.85 -6.53 11.14
N ILE A 9 -8.42 -5.33 11.34
CA ILE A 9 -7.71 -4.14 11.82
C ILE A 9 -8.00 -3.88 13.31
N CYS A 10 -9.26 -3.90 13.71
CA CYS A 10 -9.64 -3.62 15.10
C CYS A 10 -10.12 -4.84 15.89
N GLU A 11 -10.36 -5.97 15.21
CA GLU A 11 -10.78 -7.25 15.77
C GLU A 11 -12.03 -7.17 16.68
N ALA A 12 -12.81 -6.10 16.55
CA ALA A 12 -13.92 -5.79 17.46
C ALA A 12 -15.25 -5.60 16.72
N ALA A 13 -15.22 -5.06 15.51
CA ALA A 13 -16.40 -4.85 14.68
C ALA A 13 -16.57 -6.01 13.69
N SER A 14 -17.82 -6.28 13.30
CA SER A 14 -18.12 -7.19 12.19
C SER A 14 -17.59 -6.63 10.88
N VAL A 15 -17.08 -7.52 10.02
CA VAL A 15 -16.74 -7.20 8.64
C VAL A 15 -17.98 -6.77 7.88
N GLU A 16 -17.83 -5.72 7.07
CA GLU A 16 -18.86 -5.25 6.15
C GLU A 16 -18.32 -5.16 4.72
N ASN A 17 -17.06 -4.75 4.57
CA ASN A 17 -16.42 -4.51 3.28
C ASN A 17 -15.05 -5.24 3.22
N ASP A 18 -14.54 -5.46 2.03
CA ASP A 18 -13.19 -5.93 1.79
C ASP A 18 -12.32 -4.84 1.14
N CYS A 19 -11.00 -4.94 1.34
CA CYS A 19 -10.04 -4.02 0.73
C CYS A 19 -9.56 -4.57 -0.61
N ASP A 20 -9.79 -3.83 -1.70
CA ASP A 20 -9.41 -4.24 -3.07
C ASP A 20 -7.88 -4.43 -3.25
N ARG A 21 -7.06 -3.79 -2.40
CA ARG A 21 -5.59 -3.84 -2.51
C ARG A 21 -4.98 -5.05 -1.82
N CYS A 22 -5.37 -5.29 -0.57
CA CYS A 22 -4.76 -6.33 0.26
C CYS A 22 -5.66 -7.55 0.49
N GLY A 23 -6.92 -7.50 0.06
CA GLY A 23 -7.90 -8.58 0.17
C GLY A 23 -8.40 -8.84 1.60
N ARG A 24 -8.08 -7.95 2.55
CA ARG A 24 -8.50 -8.09 3.96
C ARG A 24 -9.95 -7.70 4.14
N VAL A 25 -10.59 -8.34 5.11
CA VAL A 25 -11.97 -8.06 5.49
C VAL A 25 -12.05 -7.07 6.65
N ILE A 26 -12.79 -5.99 6.46
CA ILE A 26 -12.78 -4.81 7.34
C ILE A 26 -14.18 -4.25 7.59
N CYS A 27 -14.34 -3.52 8.69
CA CYS A 27 -15.58 -2.81 8.97
C CYS A 27 -15.64 -1.48 8.21
N ALA A 28 -16.84 -0.90 8.06
CA ALA A 28 -17.04 0.38 7.36
C ALA A 28 -16.21 1.54 7.95
N LYS A 29 -15.77 1.45 9.22
CA LYS A 29 -14.90 2.45 9.86
C LYS A 29 -13.47 2.46 9.30
N HIS A 30 -12.95 1.31 8.90
CA HIS A 30 -11.58 1.20 8.36
C HIS A 30 -11.55 1.04 6.84
N HIS A 31 -12.72 0.97 6.21
CA HIS A 31 -12.89 0.97 4.77
C HIS A 31 -13.10 2.40 4.28
N ASP A 32 -12.28 2.84 3.35
CA ASP A 32 -12.45 4.11 2.69
C ASP A 32 -13.32 3.94 1.44
N ALA A 33 -14.49 4.55 1.46
CA ALA A 33 -15.45 4.43 0.37
C ALA A 33 -15.03 5.21 -0.88
N GLU A 34 -14.11 6.17 -0.78
CA GLU A 34 -13.66 6.97 -1.92
C GLU A 34 -12.66 6.19 -2.79
N THR A 35 -11.80 5.38 -2.16
CA THR A 35 -10.73 4.64 -2.83
C THR A 35 -10.94 3.13 -2.87
N GLY A 36 -11.85 2.57 -2.07
CA GLY A 36 -12.05 1.12 -1.92
C GLY A 36 -10.95 0.43 -1.10
N TYR A 37 -10.13 1.21 -0.38
CA TYR A 37 -8.97 0.70 0.33
C TYR A 37 -9.12 0.81 1.84
N CYS A 38 -8.35 -0.02 2.57
CA CYS A 38 -8.28 0.10 4.02
C CYS A 38 -7.42 1.31 4.44
N THR A 39 -7.66 1.82 5.64
CA THR A 39 -6.89 2.96 6.20
C THR A 39 -5.38 2.71 6.26
N ASP A 40 -4.96 1.46 6.42
CA ASP A 40 -3.54 1.06 6.43
C ASP A 40 -2.90 1.22 5.04
N CYS A 41 -3.56 0.64 4.02
CA CYS A 41 -3.20 0.80 2.62
C CYS A 41 -3.22 2.26 2.17
N LEU A 42 -4.19 3.04 2.64
CA LEU A 42 -4.24 4.47 2.37
C LEU A 42 -3.09 5.24 3.03
N SER A 43 -2.69 4.85 4.23
CA SER A 43 -1.54 5.46 4.90
C SER A 43 -0.24 5.18 4.14
N GLU A 44 -0.11 4.00 3.52
CA GLU A 44 1.01 3.67 2.64
C GLU A 44 0.96 4.42 1.30
N LEU A 45 -0.23 4.56 0.70
CA LEU A 45 -0.45 5.25 -0.57
C LEU A 45 -0.30 6.76 -0.45
N GLY A 46 -0.82 7.36 0.63
CA GLY A 46 -0.63 8.77 0.98
C GLY A 46 0.81 9.11 1.38
N ARG A 47 1.66 8.09 1.54
CA ARG A 47 3.11 8.22 1.67
C ARG A 47 3.84 8.15 0.33
N GLN A 48 3.16 8.21 -0.80
CA GLN A 48 3.84 8.63 -2.02
C GLN A 48 4.24 10.09 -1.83
N PRO A 49 5.55 10.42 -1.76
CA PRO A 49 5.94 11.80 -1.95
C PRO A 49 5.44 12.15 -3.34
N ALA A 50 4.45 13.05 -3.42
CA ALA A 50 4.13 13.71 -4.68
C ALA A 50 5.47 14.16 -5.27
N ASP A 51 5.79 13.61 -6.44
CA ASP A 51 6.87 13.99 -7.35
C ASP A 51 7.82 15.03 -6.78
N GLY A 52 8.87 14.55 -6.11
CA GLY A 52 9.77 15.39 -5.31
C GLY A 52 11.24 15.03 -5.45
N GLY A 53 11.67 14.64 -6.66
CA GLY A 53 13.06 14.74 -7.12
C GLY A 53 14.04 13.72 -6.55
N GLU A 54 14.27 12.65 -7.31
CA GLU A 54 15.64 12.14 -7.40
C GLU A 54 16.38 13.08 -8.37
N PRO A 55 17.33 13.93 -7.94
CA PRO A 55 18.37 14.35 -8.85
C PRO A 55 19.17 13.09 -9.16
N VAL A 56 18.80 12.41 -10.25
CA VAL A 56 19.72 11.54 -10.96
C VAL A 56 20.90 12.42 -11.31
N ASP A 57 21.95 12.32 -10.50
CA ASP A 57 23.18 13.05 -10.68
C ASP A 57 23.75 12.68 -12.07
N PRO A 58 23.86 13.63 -13.01
CA PRO A 58 24.36 13.36 -14.36
C PRO A 58 25.86 13.03 -14.40
N THR A 59 26.51 12.92 -13.23
CA THR A 59 27.93 12.60 -13.08
C THR A 59 28.18 11.13 -12.77
N ARG A 60 27.15 10.26 -12.73
CA ARG A 60 27.38 8.81 -12.75
C ARG A 60 27.78 8.42 -14.17
N PRO A 61 29.06 8.13 -14.46
CA PRO A 61 29.42 7.58 -15.75
C PRO A 61 28.79 6.19 -15.78
N ASP A 62 27.97 5.92 -16.80
CA ASP A 62 27.57 4.56 -17.14
C ASP A 62 28.84 3.71 -17.14
N GLY A 63 28.96 2.83 -16.15
CA GLY A 63 30.13 1.97 -15.92
C GLY A 63 30.19 0.84 -16.94
N VAL A 64 30.17 1.21 -18.22
CA VAL A 64 30.52 0.38 -19.36
C VAL A 64 31.92 0.81 -19.80
N ASP A 65 32.93 0.04 -19.38
CA ASP A 65 34.26 -0.11 -19.98
C ASP A 65 35.08 -1.04 -19.05
N GLU A 66 35.73 -2.14 -19.42
CA GLU A 66 35.82 -2.97 -20.63
C GLU A 66 36.24 -4.37 -20.14
N TYR A 67 35.63 -5.45 -20.64
CA TYR A 67 36.20 -6.78 -20.49
C TYR A 67 37.49 -6.86 -21.34
N ARG A 68 38.67 -6.79 -20.71
CA ARG A 68 39.95 -7.09 -21.34
C ARG A 68 40.69 -8.20 -20.60
N PHE A 69 40.44 -9.46 -20.98
CA PHE A 69 41.36 -10.58 -20.83
C PHE A 69 41.18 -11.56 -21.98
#